data_AF-A0A2D6EW71-F1
#
_entry.id   AF-A0A2D6EW71-F1
#
_cell.length_a   1.000
_cell.length_b   1.000
_cell.length_c   1.000
_cell.angle_alpha   90.00
_cell.angle_beta   90.00
_cell.angle_gamma   90.00
#
_symmetry.space_group_name_H-M   'P 1'
#
loop_
_entity.id
_entity.type
_entity.pdbx_description
1 polymer ?
#
loop_
_entity_poly.entity_id
_entity_poly.type
_entity_poly.pdbx_seq_one_letter_code
_entity_poly.pdbx_strand_id
1 'polypeptide(L)'
;PLGCSLHEKLDGHIDMFDAIEWSYFFSDLWWNKKAAITAKEHGKSLVGGGDVHALWQVGKCYTNVDAEPTVKSVIRAVKEGKVEHVPPPFLRQIPRQMLLVARGNLYQLGQKHL
;
A
#
# COMPACT_ATOMS: atom_id res chain seq x y z
N PRO A 1 -13.52 2.15 -17.93
CA PRO A 1 -13.85 1.55 -16.61
C PRO A 1 -12.93 2.13 -15.52
N LEU A 2 -13.50 2.70 -14.46
CA LEU A 2 -12.74 3.01 -13.25
C LEU A 2 -12.37 1.67 -12.60
N GLY A 3 -11.08 1.40 -12.43
CA GLY A 3 -10.61 0.16 -11.80
C GLY A 3 -11.17 0.03 -10.38
N CYS A 4 -11.59 -1.17 -10.00
CA CYS A 4 -11.98 -1.51 -8.63
C CYS A 4 -10.94 -2.47 -8.04
N SER A 5 -10.78 -2.45 -6.70
CA SER A 5 -9.92 -3.40 -6.00
C SER A 5 -10.45 -4.84 -6.15
N LEU A 6 -9.58 -5.84 -6.02
CA LEU A 6 -9.96 -7.25 -6.23
C LEU A 6 -10.84 -7.84 -5.12
N HIS A 7 -10.83 -7.24 -3.92
CA HIS A 7 -11.61 -7.68 -2.76
C HIS A 7 -11.49 -9.20 -2.48
N GLU A 8 -12.60 -9.93 -2.61
CA GLU A 8 -12.71 -11.37 -2.40
C GLU A 8 -12.05 -12.22 -3.49
N LYS A 9 -11.76 -11.62 -4.66
CA LYS A 9 -11.09 -12.32 -5.77
C LYS A 9 -9.58 -12.41 -5.59
N LEU A 10 -9.01 -11.70 -4.61
CA LEU A 10 -7.57 -11.65 -4.39
C LEU A 10 -6.99 -13.05 -4.16
N ASP A 11 -7.57 -13.80 -3.22
CA ASP A 11 -7.04 -15.10 -2.81
C ASP A 11 -7.02 -16.10 -3.98
N GLY A 12 -8.07 -16.11 -4.80
CA GLY A 12 -8.17 -16.99 -5.98
C GLY A 12 -7.22 -16.61 -7.13
N HIS A 13 -6.60 -15.43 -7.10
CA HIS A 13 -5.67 -14.94 -8.12
C HIS A 13 -4.31 -14.58 -7.52
N ILE A 14 -4.02 -15.04 -6.31
CA ILE A 14 -2.85 -14.64 -5.53
C ILE A 14 -1.52 -14.98 -6.25
N ASP A 15 -1.53 -16.02 -7.09
CA ASP A 15 -0.38 -16.46 -7.88
C ASP A 15 0.01 -15.46 -8.98
N MET A 16 -0.88 -14.52 -9.33
CA MET A 16 -0.56 -13.43 -10.26
C MET A 16 0.28 -12.33 -9.61
N PHE A 17 0.46 -12.37 -8.28
CA PHE A 17 1.15 -11.33 -7.52
C PHE A 17 2.43 -11.86 -6.87
N ASP A 18 3.48 -11.03 -6.92
CA ASP A 18 4.76 -11.28 -6.25
C ASP A 18 4.74 -10.84 -4.77
N ALA A 19 3.89 -9.87 -4.43
CA ALA A 19 3.80 -9.26 -3.12
C ALA A 19 2.40 -8.66 -2.87
N ILE A 20 2.09 -8.40 -1.60
CA ILE A 20 0.88 -7.71 -1.14
C ILE A 20 1.27 -6.34 -0.57
N GLU A 21 0.50 -5.32 -0.91
CA GLU A 21 0.74 -3.97 -0.45
C GLU A 21 0.22 -3.72 0.97
N TRP A 22 1.04 -3.08 1.79
CA TRP A 22 0.61 -2.36 3.00
C TRP A 22 0.36 -0.89 2.64
N SER A 23 -0.89 -0.46 2.76
CA SER A 23 -1.28 0.89 2.34
C SER A 23 -0.81 1.95 3.34
N TYR A 24 -0.13 2.99 2.84
CA TYR A 24 0.19 4.20 3.60
C TYR A 24 -1.05 4.90 4.19
N PHE A 25 -2.18 4.81 3.50
CA PHE A 25 -3.34 5.66 3.75
C PHE A 25 -4.12 5.29 5.03
N PHE A 26 -3.88 4.10 5.58
CA PHE A 26 -4.64 3.55 6.70
C PHE A 26 -3.71 2.87 7.72
N SER A 27 -2.87 3.63 8.42
CA SER A 27 -2.02 3.08 9.48
C SER A 27 -2.87 2.45 10.60
N ASP A 28 -2.54 1.22 11.02
CA ASP A 28 -3.11 0.32 12.05
C ASP A 28 -4.64 0.23 12.21
N LEU A 29 -5.43 0.85 11.33
CA LEU A 29 -6.85 0.56 11.19
C LEU A 29 -7.02 -0.85 10.61
N TRP A 30 -8.15 -1.51 10.92
CA TRP A 30 -8.39 -2.93 10.63
C TRP A 30 -8.12 -3.39 9.17
N TRP A 31 -8.02 -2.48 8.21
CA TRP A 31 -7.85 -2.77 6.79
C TRP A 31 -6.47 -3.33 6.41
N ASN A 32 -5.37 -2.80 6.96
CA ASN A 32 -4.02 -3.33 6.66
C ASN A 32 -3.76 -4.69 7.31
N LYS A 33 -4.53 -5.06 8.35
CA LYS A 33 -4.45 -6.40 8.95
C LYS A 33 -4.80 -7.49 7.95
N LYS A 34 -5.79 -7.27 7.09
CA LYS A 34 -6.15 -8.24 6.03
C LYS A 34 -4.98 -8.45 5.08
N ALA A 35 -4.32 -7.37 4.64
CA ALA A 35 -3.15 -7.45 3.76
C ALA A 35 -2.02 -8.28 4.40
N ALA A 36 -1.71 -8.04 5.68
CA ALA A 36 -0.68 -8.80 6.39
C ALA A 36 -1.04 -10.28 6.59
N ILE A 37 -2.31 -10.58 6.89
CA ILE A 37 -2.81 -11.95 7.02
C ILE A 37 -2.71 -12.67 5.67
N THR A 38 -3.26 -12.09 4.59
CA THR A 38 -3.21 -12.68 3.24
C THR A 38 -1.76 -12.89 2.78
N ALA A 39 -0.87 -11.92 3.01
CA ALA A 39 0.54 -12.06 2.68
C ALA A 39 1.17 -13.28 3.39
N LYS A 40 0.90 -13.43 4.69
CA LYS A 40 1.40 -14.55 5.49
C LYS A 40 0.81 -15.88 5.05
N GLU A 41 -0.50 -15.95 4.82
CA GLU A 41 -1.20 -17.19 4.44
C GLU A 41 -0.74 -17.73 3.09
N HIS A 42 -0.38 -16.83 2.16
CA HIS A 42 0.07 -17.21 0.81
C HIS A 42 1.59 -17.14 0.61
N GLY A 43 2.37 -16.91 1.67
CA GLY A 43 3.83 -16.81 1.58
C GLY A 43 4.31 -15.67 0.67
N LYS A 44 3.53 -14.60 0.56
CA LYS A 44 3.86 -13.42 -0.26
C LYS A 44 4.57 -12.37 0.59
N SER A 45 5.48 -11.65 -0.03
CA SER A 45 6.11 -10.48 0.57
C SER A 45 5.09 -9.41 0.91
N LEU A 46 5.23 -8.75 2.06
CA LEU A 46 4.45 -7.58 2.42
C LEU A 46 5.28 -6.32 2.12
N VAL A 47 4.79 -5.45 1.24
CA VAL A 47 5.53 -4.27 0.77
C VAL A 47 4.74 -3.00 1.05
N GLY A 48 5.36 -2.00 1.67
CA GLY A 48 4.79 -0.68 1.86
C GLY A 48 5.20 0.30 0.76
N GLY A 49 4.22 1.01 0.21
CA GLY A 49 4.38 2.11 -0.74
C GLY A 49 3.67 3.37 -0.26
N GLY A 50 4.29 4.53 -0.46
CA GLY A 50 3.73 5.81 -0.01
C GLY A 50 2.54 6.33 -0.84
N ASP A 51 2.28 5.73 -2.01
CA ASP A 51 1.34 6.22 -3.04
C ASP A 51 1.35 7.76 -3.11
N VAL A 52 2.54 8.28 -3.44
CA VAL A 52 2.90 9.68 -3.22
C VAL A 52 2.19 10.56 -4.26
N HIS A 53 1.31 11.43 -3.79
CA HIS A 53 0.62 12.47 -4.57
C HIS A 53 1.16 13.88 -4.28
N ALA A 54 1.96 14.04 -3.21
CA ALA A 54 2.56 15.29 -2.78
C ALA A 54 3.90 15.04 -2.07
N LEU A 55 4.85 15.98 -2.23
CA LEU A 55 6.22 15.85 -1.68
C LEU A 55 6.28 15.52 -0.18
N TRP A 56 5.33 16.04 0.61
CA TRP A 56 5.27 15.78 2.04
C TRP A 56 4.88 14.33 2.41
N GLN A 57 4.53 13.47 1.44
CA GLN A 57 4.27 12.04 1.62
C GLN A 57 5.50 11.15 1.41
N VAL A 58 6.56 11.68 0.78
CA VAL A 58 7.80 10.93 0.50
C VAL A 58 8.43 10.44 1.80
N GLY A 59 8.89 9.17 1.79
CA GLY A 59 9.61 8.55 2.90
C GLY A 59 8.75 8.17 4.10
N LYS A 60 7.42 8.29 4.01
CA LYS A 60 6.53 7.98 5.15
C LYS A 60 6.06 6.54 5.23
N CYS A 61 6.07 5.82 4.11
CA CYS A 61 5.86 4.37 4.05
C CYS A 61 6.76 3.85 2.93
N TYR A 62 7.60 2.89 3.29
CA TYR A 62 8.58 2.31 2.39
C TYR A 62 8.91 0.89 2.85
N THR A 63 9.62 0.17 2.00
CA THR A 63 10.10 -1.19 2.24
C THR A 63 11.61 -1.20 2.15
N ASN A 64 12.30 -1.74 3.15
CA ASN A 64 13.71 -2.06 3.01
C ASN A 64 13.83 -3.32 2.17
N VAL A 65 14.66 -3.29 1.14
CA VAL A 65 14.90 -4.44 0.25
C VAL A 65 16.37 -4.79 0.33
N ASP A 66 16.67 -6.03 0.72
CA ASP A 66 18.05 -6.52 0.77
C ASP A 66 18.50 -6.97 -0.63
N ALA A 67 19.02 -6.01 -1.39
CA ALA A 67 19.44 -6.19 -2.77
C ALA A 67 20.41 -5.10 -3.23
N GLU A 68 21.18 -5.41 -4.27
CA GLU A 68 21.85 -4.40 -5.09
C GLU A 68 20.84 -3.39 -5.68
N PRO A 69 21.19 -2.11 -5.84
CA PRO A 69 20.29 -1.05 -6.30
C PRO A 69 20.04 -1.11 -7.82
N THR A 70 19.61 -2.27 -8.30
CA THR A 70 19.21 -2.51 -9.69
C THR A 70 17.81 -3.07 -9.73
N VAL A 71 17.07 -2.76 -10.80
CA VAL A 71 15.68 -3.21 -10.98
C VAL A 71 15.56 -4.74 -10.84
N LYS A 72 16.45 -5.51 -11.49
CA LYS A 72 16.40 -6.97 -11.47
C LYS A 72 16.66 -7.52 -10.06
N SER A 73 17.65 -6.98 -9.35
CA SER A 73 17.98 -7.43 -8.00
C SER A 73 16.85 -7.14 -7.01
N VAL A 74 16.23 -5.95 -7.10
CA VAL A 74 15.08 -5.58 -6.26
C VAL A 74 13.89 -6.48 -6.51
N ILE A 75 13.51 -6.69 -7.78
CA ILE A 75 12.39 -7.59 -8.12
C ILE A 75 12.64 -9.00 -7.60
N ARG A 76 13.86 -9.53 -7.76
CA ARG A 76 14.22 -10.85 -7.25
C ARG A 76 14.12 -10.92 -5.73
N ALA A 77 14.67 -9.93 -5.01
CA ALA A 77 14.61 -9.89 -3.55
C ALA A 77 13.16 -9.84 -3.02
N VAL A 78 12.29 -9.07 -3.68
CA VAL A 78 10.85 -9.04 -3.34
C VAL A 78 10.21 -10.40 -3.55
N LYS A 79 10.48 -11.09 -4.66
CA LYS A 79 9.96 -12.45 -4.91
C LYS A 79 10.48 -13.48 -3.90
N GLU A 80 11.70 -13.30 -3.41
CA GLU A 80 12.39 -14.19 -2.46
C GLU A 80 12.06 -13.88 -0.99
N GLY A 81 11.23 -12.87 -0.69
CA GLY A 81 10.91 -12.51 0.69
C GLY A 81 12.00 -11.73 1.43
N LYS A 82 13.01 -11.22 0.71
CA LYS A 82 14.13 -10.43 1.27
C LYS A 82 13.75 -8.97 1.47
N VAL A 83 12.64 -8.77 2.18
CA VAL A 83 12.07 -7.45 2.43
C VAL A 83 11.69 -7.28 3.89
N GLU A 84 11.87 -6.06 4.39
CA GLU A 84 11.38 -5.64 5.69
C GLU A 84 10.42 -4.46 5.49
N HIS A 85 9.15 -4.69 5.82
CA HIS A 85 8.14 -3.65 5.81
C HIS A 85 8.33 -2.71 7.01
N VAL A 86 8.42 -1.40 6.74
CA VAL A 86 8.50 -0.36 7.77
C VAL A 86 7.15 0.36 7.87
N PRO A 87 6.33 0.09 8.91
CA PRO A 87 5.06 0.78 9.07
C PRO A 87 5.27 2.28 9.33
N PRO A 88 4.39 3.15 8.80
CA PRO A 88 4.41 4.56 9.14
C PRO A 88 4.19 4.79 10.66
N PRO A 89 4.80 5.82 11.27
CA PRO A 89 4.49 6.20 12.64
C PRO A 89 3.02 6.64 12.78
N PHE A 90 2.24 5.84 13.51
CA PHE A 90 0.77 5.87 13.63
C PHE A 90 0.15 7.24 13.99
N LEU A 91 0.72 7.96 14.96
CA LEU A 91 0.05 9.14 15.56
C LEU A 91 0.16 10.44 14.75
N ARG A 92 1.10 10.55 13.81
CA ARG A 92 1.41 11.84 13.17
C ARG A 92 0.72 12.06 11.81
N GLN A 93 0.05 11.05 11.28
CA GLN A 93 -0.38 11.03 9.87
C GLN A 93 -1.90 11.15 9.67
N ILE A 94 -2.69 10.70 10.65
CA ILE A 94 -4.15 10.59 10.57
C ILE A 94 -4.84 11.94 10.24
N PRO A 95 -4.53 13.08 10.89
CA PRO A 95 -5.28 14.33 10.64
C PRO A 95 -5.11 14.85 9.20
N ARG A 96 -3.93 14.66 8.59
CA ARG A 96 -3.66 15.13 7.22
C ARG A 96 -4.26 14.20 6.16
N GLN A 97 -4.22 12.89 6.39
CA GLN A 97 -4.83 11.92 5.48
C GLN A 97 -6.36 12.07 5.47
N MET A 98 -6.99 12.23 6.64
CA MET A 98 -8.43 12.49 6.76
C MET A 98 -8.85 13.78 6.03
N LEU A 99 -8.05 14.85 6.13
CA LEU A 99 -8.31 16.09 5.38
C LEU A 99 -8.21 15.87 3.86
N LEU A 100 -7.29 15.02 3.38
CA LEU A 100 -7.19 14.68 1.96
C LEU A 100 -8.43 13.95 1.46
N VAL A 101 -8.93 12.95 2.20
CA VAL A 101 -10.18 12.23 1.85
C VAL A 101 -11.35 13.18 1.80
N ALA A 102 -11.50 14.02 2.83
CA ALA A 102 -12.58 15.00 2.90
C ALA A 102 -12.55 15.94 1.69
N ARG A 103 -11.36 16.43 1.30
CA ARG A 103 -11.17 17.28 0.11
C ARG A 103 -11.44 16.54 -1.20
N GLY A 104 -11.00 15.29 -1.33
CA GLY A 104 -11.27 14.46 -2.51
C GLY A 104 -12.76 14.18 -2.70
N ASN A 105 -13.48 13.90 -1.61
CA ASN A 105 -14.93 13.71 -1.64
C ASN A 105 -15.68 15.00 -2.00
N LEU A 106 -15.23 16.16 -1.50
CA LEU A 106 -15.78 17.47 -1.89
C LEU A 106 -15.57 17.76 -3.39
N TYR A 107 -14.39 17.44 -3.93
CA TYR A 107 -14.11 17.60 -5.36
C TYR A 107 -15.00 16.70 -6.23
N GLN A 108 -15.18 15.43 -5.84
CA GLN A 108 -16.08 14.51 -6.55
C GLN A 108 -17.56 14.89 -6.43
N LEU A 109 -18.00 15.48 -5.31
CA LEU A 109 -19.35 16.06 -5.20
C LEU A 109 -19.52 17.26 -6.14
N GLY A 110 -18.52 18.13 -6.23
CA GLY A 110 -18.54 19.29 -7.12
C GLY A 110 -18.63 18.92 -8.60
N GLN A 111 -17.99 17.83 -9.02
CA GLN A 111 -18.09 17.32 -10.40
C GLN A 111 -19.43 16.62 -10.71
N LYS A 112 -20.19 16.17 -9.70
CA LYS A 112 -21.53 15.58 -9.89
C LYS A 112 -22.64 16.62 -9.98
N HIS A 113 -22.33 17.90 -9.77
CA HIS A 113 -23.29 19.02 -9.78
C HIS A 113 -22.97 20.10 -10.82
N LEU A 114 -22.08 19.78 -11.77
CA LEU A 114 -21.83 20.50 -13.03
C LEU A 114 -22.21 19.59 -14.20
#